data_AF-A0A314YBG5-F1
#
_entry.id   AF-A0A314YBG5-F1
#
_cell.length_a   1.000
_cell.length_b   1.000
_cell.length_c   1.000
_cell.angle_alpha   90.00
_cell.angle_beta   90.00
_cell.angle_gamma   90.00
#
_symmetry.space_group_name_H-M   'P 1'
#
loop_
_entity.id
_entity.type
_entity.pdbx_description
1 polymer ?
#
loop_
_entity_poly.entity_id
_entity_poly.type
_entity_poly.pdbx_seq_one_letter_code
_entity_poly.pdbx_strand_id
1 'polypeptide(L)'
;MKGRPQTVKRAIEQVEQRLSKDGWPEYYDGKAERYIGKQVRKCQTWSISGNLVAKLMIENPANLSLISLEEDKRIAKPRLTRSASF
;
A
#
# COMPACT_ATOMS: atom_id res chain seq x y z
N MET A 1 -14.43 2.00 -7.32
CA MET A 1 -13.31 1.07 -7.61
C MET A 1 -13.81 -0.36 -7.43
N LYS A 2 -13.53 -1.28 -8.38
CA LYS A 2 -13.66 -2.72 -8.09
C LYS A 2 -12.51 -3.10 -7.15
N GLY A 3 -12.82 -3.46 -5.91
CA GLY A 3 -11.81 -3.92 -4.95
C GLY A 3 -11.13 -5.20 -5.45
N ARG A 4 -9.83 -5.35 -5.20
CA ARG A 4 -9.06 -6.57 -5.44
C ARG A 4 -8.49 -7.12 -4.13
N PRO A 5 -9.34 -7.49 -3.15
CA PRO A 5 -8.89 -7.84 -1.81
C PRO A 5 -7.96 -9.05 -1.78
N GLN A 6 -8.13 -10.01 -2.69
CA GLN A 6 -7.23 -11.19 -2.78
C GLN A 6 -5.81 -10.82 -3.22
N THR A 7 -5.67 -9.88 -4.17
CA THR A 7 -4.35 -9.40 -4.60
C THR A 7 -3.63 -8.69 -3.46
N VAL A 8 -4.36 -7.87 -2.69
CA VAL A 8 -3.79 -7.16 -1.54
C VAL A 8 -3.41 -8.14 -0.42
N LYS A 9 -4.27 -9.11 -0.09
CA LYS A 9 -3.96 -10.16 0.90
C LYS A 9 -2.66 -10.89 0.55
N ARG A 10 -2.51 -11.32 -0.70
CA ARG A 10 -1.29 -12.00 -1.17
C ARG A 10 -0.06 -11.10 -1.08
N ALA A 11 -0.19 -9.82 -1.43
CA ALA A 11 0.91 -8.86 -1.34
C ALA A 11 1.35 -8.64 0.12
N ILE A 12 0.40 -8.47 1.04
CA ILE A 12 0.67 -8.31 2.49
C ILE A 12 1.41 -9.53 3.01
N GLU A 13 0.95 -10.74 2.71
CA GLU A 13 1.58 -11.99 3.17
C GLU A 13 3.03 -12.11 2.70
N GLN A 14 3.30 -11.81 1.43
CA GLN A 14 4.65 -11.83 0.87
C GLN A 14 5.57 -10.80 1.52
N VAL A 15 5.05 -9.59 1.77
CA VAL A 15 5.81 -8.48 2.38
C VAL A 15 6.08 -8.76 3.86
N GLU A 16 5.11 -9.26 4.61
CA GLU A 16 5.22 -9.56 6.05
C GLU A 16 6.23 -10.69 6.33
N GLN A 17 6.22 -11.75 5.51
CA GLN A 17 7.21 -12.83 5.60
C GLN A 17 8.65 -12.34 5.43
N ARG A 18 8.85 -11.29 4.64
CA ARG A 18 10.17 -10.73 4.36
C ARG A 18 10.58 -9.64 5.36
N LEU A 19 9.69 -8.68 5.63
CA LEU A 19 9.91 -7.60 6.60
C LEU A 19 10.28 -8.13 7.99
N SER A 20 9.59 -9.19 8.45
CA SER A 20 9.86 -9.79 9.76
C SER A 20 11.26 -10.41 9.83
N LYS A 21 11.68 -11.14 8.79
CA LYS A 21 13.03 -11.72 8.70
C LYS A 21 14.13 -10.65 8.60
N ASP A 22 13.83 -9.57 7.90
CA ASP A 22 14.79 -8.50 7.63
C ASP A 22 14.85 -7.45 8.76
N GLY A 23 14.02 -7.62 9.81
CA GLY A 23 14.01 -6.77 11.00
C GLY A 23 13.34 -5.41 10.78
N TRP A 24 12.29 -5.36 9.97
CA TRP A 24 11.52 -4.16 9.65
C TRP A 24 12.39 -3.00 9.11
N PRO A 25 13.03 -3.19 7.95
CA PRO A 25 13.85 -2.17 7.32
C PRO A 25 13.05 -0.92 6.93
N GLU A 26 13.72 0.23 6.95
CA GLU A 26 13.19 1.51 6.48
C GLU A 26 12.91 1.53 4.98
N TYR A 27 13.78 0.94 4.16
CA TYR A 27 13.62 0.81 2.71
C TYR A 27 14.40 -0.40 2.17
N TYR A 28 14.08 -0.80 0.94
CA TYR A 28 14.82 -1.80 0.18
C TYR A 28 15.44 -1.17 -1.07
N ASP A 29 16.64 -1.61 -1.43
CA ASP A 29 17.41 -1.12 -2.57
C ASP A 29 17.38 -2.09 -3.78
N GLY A 30 17.65 -1.51 -4.95
CA GLY A 30 17.82 -2.20 -6.24
C GLY A 30 16.57 -2.24 -7.10
N LYS A 31 16.72 -2.52 -8.40
CA LYS A 31 15.62 -2.54 -9.40
C LYS A 31 14.45 -3.49 -9.08
N ALA A 32 14.67 -4.44 -8.17
CA ALA A 32 13.66 -5.38 -7.70
C ALA A 32 13.48 -5.32 -6.16
N GLU A 33 13.98 -4.26 -5.50
CA GLU A 33 13.89 -4.06 -4.05
C GLU A 33 14.35 -5.28 -3.25
N ARG A 34 15.37 -5.99 -3.75
CA ARG A 34 15.85 -7.27 -3.21
C ARG A 34 16.91 -7.11 -2.13
N TYR A 35 17.49 -5.92 -1.99
CA TYR A 35 18.62 -5.71 -1.08
C TYR A 35 18.18 -4.85 0.11
N ILE A 36 18.55 -5.25 1.32
CA ILE A 36 18.48 -4.35 2.48
C ILE A 36 19.66 -3.40 2.32
N GLY A 37 19.38 -2.10 2.22
CA GLY A 37 20.43 -1.09 2.07
C GLY A 37 21.45 -1.19 3.21
N LYS A 38 22.73 -0.99 2.90
CA LYS A 38 23.85 -1.20 3.85
C LYS A 38 23.78 -0.30 5.09
N GLN A 39 22.98 0.77 5.05
CA GLN A 39 22.75 1.73 6.14
C GLN A 39 21.28 1.80 6.59
N VAL A 40 20.46 0.81 6.22
CA VAL A 40 19.04 0.84 6.56
C VAL A 40 18.82 0.69 8.07
N ARG A 41 18.00 1.59 8.62
CA ARG A 41 17.50 1.48 9.99
C ARG A 41 16.53 0.31 10.10
N LYS A 42 16.72 -0.50 11.13
CA LYS A 42 15.83 -1.61 11.50
C LYS A 42 14.78 -1.13 12.49
N CYS A 43 13.70 -1.91 12.65
CA CYS A 43 12.58 -1.61 13.54
C CYS A 43 11.95 -0.25 13.25
N GLN A 44 11.87 0.12 11.98
CA GLN A 44 11.42 1.44 11.60
C GLN A 44 9.89 1.56 11.76
N THR A 45 9.46 2.57 12.51
CA THR A 45 8.07 2.74 12.96
C THR A 45 7.05 2.75 11.82
N TRP A 46 7.30 3.52 10.76
CA TRP A 46 6.37 3.59 9.62
C TRP A 46 6.24 2.29 8.83
N SER A 47 7.25 1.43 8.83
CA SER A 47 7.26 0.14 8.11
C SER A 47 6.38 -0.85 8.88
N ILE A 48 6.49 -0.84 10.21
CA ILE A 48 5.66 -1.62 11.11
C ILE A 48 4.20 -1.12 11.05
N SER A 49 3.99 0.18 11.24
CA SER A 49 2.66 0.80 11.23
C SER A 49 1.97 0.64 9.88
N GLY A 50 2.68 0.78 8.76
CA GLY A 50 2.14 0.58 7.42
C GLY A 50 1.60 -0.84 7.21
N ASN A 51 2.34 -1.86 7.66
CA ASN A 51 1.87 -3.25 7.60
C ASN A 51 0.62 -3.47 8.45
N LEU A 52 0.57 -2.92 9.67
CA LEU A 52 -0.60 -3.02 10.55
C LEU A 52 -1.82 -2.34 9.95
N VAL A 53 -1.67 -1.11 9.45
CA VAL A 53 -2.76 -0.37 8.79
C VAL A 53 -3.28 -1.13 7.57
N ALA A 54 -2.38 -1.70 6.73
CA ALA A 54 -2.80 -2.49 5.58
C ALA A 54 -3.63 -3.72 5.98
N LYS A 55 -3.25 -4.40 7.07
CA LYS A 55 -4.01 -5.55 7.61
C LYS A 55 -5.38 -5.11 8.13
N LEU A 56 -5.44 -4.04 8.91
CA LEU A 56 -6.70 -3.47 9.43
C LEU A 56 -7.65 -3.04 8.31
N MET A 57 -7.13 -2.46 7.23
CA MET A 57 -7.94 -2.04 6.08
C MET A 57 -8.54 -3.23 5.32
N ILE A 58 -7.84 -4.36 5.28
CA ILE A 58 -8.31 -5.59 4.63
C ILE A 58 -9.26 -6.40 5.52
N GLU A 59 -9.01 -6.39 6.83
CA GLU A 59 -9.86 -7.06 7.82
C GLU A 59 -11.22 -6.40 7.93
N ASN A 60 -11.27 -5.06 7.96
CA ASN A 60 -12.50 -4.30 7.98
C ASN A 60 -12.50 -3.21 6.89
N PRO A 61 -13.19 -3.46 5.75
CA PRO A 61 -13.31 -2.48 4.67
C PRO A 61 -13.96 -1.15 5.07
N ALA A 62 -14.71 -1.10 6.18
CA ALA A 62 -15.27 0.15 6.70
C ALA A 62 -14.18 1.14 7.16
N ASN A 63 -12.98 0.64 7.48
CA ASN A 63 -11.81 1.46 7.84
C ASN A 63 -11.35 2.37 6.70
N LEU A 64 -11.72 2.08 5.44
CA LEU A 64 -11.43 2.96 4.30
C LEU A 64 -12.05 4.35 4.47
N SER A 65 -13.15 4.46 5.22
CA SER A 65 -13.78 5.75 5.51
C SER A 65 -12.91 6.69 6.36
N LEU A 66 -11.93 6.16 7.09
CA LEU A 66 -10.99 6.94 7.92
C LEU A 66 -9.99 7.74 7.08
N ILE A 67 -9.72 7.30 5.85
CA ILE A 67 -8.67 7.84 4.97
C ILE A 67 -9.20 8.34 3.62
N SER A 68 -10.47 8.08 3.30
CA SER A 68 -11.09 8.50 2.04
C SER A 68 -11.76 9.86 2.20
N LEU A 69 -11.60 10.72 1.20
CA LEU A 69 -12.29 12.01 1.11
C LEU A 69 -13.60 11.86 0.33
N GLU A 70 -14.59 12.70 0.62
CA GLU A 70 -15.87 12.70 -0.12
C GLU A 70 -15.68 12.96 -1.63
N GLU A 71 -14.58 13.63 -2.03
CA GLU A 71 -14.22 13.89 -3.43
C GLU A 71 -13.78 12.62 -4.17
N ASP A 72 -13.23 11.61 -3.49
CA ASP A 72 -12.87 10.32 -4.09
C ASP A 72 -14.09 9.59 -4.66
N LYS A 73 -15.27 9.81 -4.06
CA LYS A 73 -16.54 9.27 -4.57
C LYS A 73 -16.96 9.91 -5.90
N ARG A 74 -16.55 11.16 -6.15
CA ARG A 74 -16.86 11.90 -7.39
C ARG A 74 -15.97 11.45 -8.56
N ILE A 75 -14.71 11.10 -8.30
CA ILE A 75 -13.76 10.58 -9.31
C ILE A 75 -14.17 9.19 -9.84
N ALA A 76 -15.02 8.45 -9.11
CA ALA A 76 -15.53 7.15 -9.55
C ALA A 76 -16.33 7.17 -10.87
N LYS A 77 -16.75 8.36 -11.34
CA LYS A 77 -17.31 8.57 -12.69
C LYS A 77 -16.43 9.57 -13.45
N PRO A 78 -15.34 9.14 -14.10
CA PRO A 78 -14.58 10.04 -14.95
C PRO A 78 -15.48 10.42 -16.14
N ARG A 79 -15.92 11.68 -16.21
CA ARG A 79 -16.39 12.25 -17.47
C ARG A 79 -15.14 12.37 -18.34
N LEU A 80 -14.94 11.39 -19.22
CA LEU A 80 -13.95 11.48 -20.28
C LEU A 80 -14.41 12.54 -21.27
N THR A 81 -14.12 13.81 -20.99
CA THR A 81 -14.17 14.85 -22.02
C THR A 81 -12.97 14.63 -22.93
N ARG A 82 -13.22 14.08 -24.11
CA ARG A 82 -12.22 14.08 -25.19
C ARG A 82 -11.97 15.53 -25.56
N SER A 83 -10.76 16.02 -25.32
CA SER A 83 -10.31 17.28 -25.91
C SER A 83 -10.30 17.10 -27.43
N ALA A 84 -11.16 17.84 -28.13
CA ALA A 84 -11.06 17.99 -29.58
C ALA A 84 -9.94 18.99 -29.84
N SER A 85 -8.80 18.51 -30.31
CA SER A 85 -7.80 19.36 -30.97
C SER A 85 -8.31 19.63 -32.39
N PHE A 86 -8.54 20.90 -32.70
CA PHE A 86 -8.70 21.38 -34.08
C PHE A 86 -7.34 21.58 -34.73
#